data_AF-A0A965PXQ2-F1
#
_entry.id   AF-A0A965PXQ2-F1
#
_cell.length_a   1.000
_cell.length_b   1.000
_cell.length_c   1.000
_cell.angle_alpha   90.00
_cell.angle_beta   90.00
_cell.angle_gamma   90.00
#
_symmetry.space_group_name_H-M   'P 1'
#
loop_
_entity.id
_entity.type
_entity.pdbx_description
1 polymer ?
#
loop_
_entity_poly.entity_id
_entity_poly.type
_entity_poly.pdbx_seq_one_letter_code
_entity_poly.pdbx_strand_id
1 'polypeptide(L)'
;MSIYRQLWLAAIASMALALGGALLASMLGARHYMESQLALKNHDNAVALALVLGLEKPDAVKTALVVASLFDSGHYEEIRILDPQGNTVTQRTSAPEAAQTPTWFMNWMPITA
;
A
#
# COMPACT_ATOMS: atom_id res chain seq x y z
N MET A 1 17.02 -31.74 36.75
CA MET A 1 16.08 -31.69 35.62
C MET A 1 16.17 -33.00 34.84
N SER A 2 15.06 -33.64 34.48
CA SER A 2 15.08 -34.91 33.74
C SER A 2 15.41 -34.68 32.25
N ILE A 3 16.26 -35.52 31.66
CA ILE A 3 16.65 -35.50 30.24
C ILE A 3 15.43 -35.49 29.30
N TYR A 4 14.35 -36.17 29.69
CA TYR A 4 13.10 -36.22 28.94
C TYR A 4 12.41 -34.85 28.85
N ARG A 5 12.45 -34.06 29.93
CA ARG A 5 11.88 -32.70 29.95
C ARG A 5 12.69 -31.76 29.05
N GLN A 6 14.00 -31.94 28.98
CA GLN A 6 14.87 -31.13 28.13
C GLN A 6 14.64 -31.41 26.64
N LEU A 7 14.45 -32.67 26.26
CA LEU A 7 14.15 -33.05 24.87
C LEU A 7 12.82 -32.46 24.39
N TRP A 8 11.77 -32.53 25.20
CA TRP A 8 10.48 -31.93 24.85
C TRP A 8 10.53 -30.41 24.71
N LEU A 9 11.25 -29.72 25.61
CA LEU A 9 11.44 -28.27 25.51
C LEU A 9 12.21 -27.89 24.25
N ALA A 10 13.26 -28.64 23.90
CA ALA A 10 14.00 -28.41 22.66
C ALA A 10 13.12 -28.62 21.42
N ALA A 11 12.29 -29.67 21.41
CA ALA A 11 11.35 -29.92 20.32
C ALA A 11 10.31 -28.80 20.16
N ILE A 12 9.69 -28.36 21.27
CA ILE A 12 8.73 -27.26 21.26
C ILE A 12 9.40 -25.95 20.79
N ALA A 13 10.59 -25.65 21.31
CA ALA A 13 11.33 -24.46 20.92
C ALA A 13 11.71 -24.47 19.44
N SER A 14 12.18 -25.60 18.91
CA SER A 14 12.49 -25.76 17.49
C SER A 14 11.24 -25.58 16.61
N MET A 15 10.11 -26.18 17.02
CA MET A 15 8.84 -26.04 16.30
C MET A 15 8.32 -24.60 16.34
N ALA A 16 8.41 -23.92 17.49
CA ALA A 16 8.03 -22.52 17.63
C ALA A 16 8.92 -21.60 16.78
N LEU A 17 10.22 -21.86 16.72
CA LEU A 17 11.16 -21.12 15.86
C LEU A 17 10.84 -21.32 14.37
N ALA A 18 10.57 -22.56 13.95
CA ALA A 18 10.20 -22.86 12.57
C ALA A 18 8.88 -22.17 12.19
N LEU A 19 7.87 -22.24 13.06
CA LEU A 19 6.58 -21.59 12.85
C LEU A 19 6.72 -20.06 12.80
N GLY A 20 7.45 -19.47 13.74
CA GLY A 20 7.70 -18.03 13.78
C GLY A 20 8.46 -17.54 12.55
N GLY A 21 9.50 -18.28 12.13
CA GLY A 21 10.25 -17.97 10.92
C GLY A 21 9.40 -18.04 9.65
N ALA A 22 8.58 -19.09 9.51
CA ALA A 22 7.68 -19.24 8.37
C ALA A 22 6.61 -18.13 8.33
N LEU A 23 6.04 -17.78 9.48
CA LEU A 23 5.05 -16.71 9.59
C LEU A 23 5.66 -15.35 9.23
N LEU A 24 6.85 -15.04 9.74
CA LEU A 24 7.56 -13.80 9.40
C LEU A 24 7.90 -13.72 7.92
N ALA A 25 8.42 -14.80 7.33
CA ALA A 25 8.70 -14.87 5.90
C ALA A 25 7.43 -14.66 5.07
N SER A 26 6.32 -15.28 5.48
CA SER A 26 5.02 -15.13 4.82
C SER A 26 4.49 -13.69 4.93
N MET A 27 4.59 -13.05 6.09
CA MET A 27 4.19 -11.65 6.29
C MET A 27 5.00 -10.69 5.42
N LEU A 28 6.33 -10.87 5.37
CA LEU A 28 7.21 -10.06 4.51
C LEU A 28 6.89 -10.27 3.02
N GLY A 29 6.64 -11.52 2.61
CA GLY A 29 6.22 -11.84 1.25
C GLY A 29 4.88 -11.21 0.89
N ALA A 30 3.89 -11.28 1.79
CA ALA A 30 2.58 -10.66 1.60
C ALA A 30 2.68 -9.13 1.51
N ARG A 31 3.53 -8.51 2.34
CA ARG A 31 3.83 -7.07 2.26
C ARG A 31 4.37 -6.70 0.88
N HIS A 32 5.44 -7.36 0.44
CA HIS A 32 6.06 -7.07 -0.85
C HIS A 32 5.09 -7.26 -2.03
N TYR A 33 4.28 -8.31 -1.95
CA TYR A 33 3.21 -8.56 -2.93
C TYR A 33 2.18 -7.41 -2.94
N MET A 34 1.72 -6.95 -1.78
CA MET A 34 0.77 -5.84 -1.67
C MET A 34 1.36 -4.53 -2.24
N GLU A 35 2.60 -4.19 -1.86
CA GLU A 35 3.30 -3.01 -2.39
C GLU A 35 3.42 -3.07 -3.91
N SER A 36 3.83 -4.22 -4.45
CA SER A 36 3.96 -4.41 -5.91
C SER A 36 2.62 -4.26 -6.64
N GLN A 37 1.55 -4.82 -6.07
CA GLN A 37 0.20 -4.71 -6.65
C GLN A 37 -0.36 -3.29 -6.55
N LEU A 38 -0.07 -2.56 -5.49
CA LEU A 38 -0.44 -1.15 -5.34
C LEU A 38 0.31 -0.29 -6.37
N ALA A 39 1.62 -0.47 -6.50
CA ALA A 39 2.44 0.26 -7.47
C ALA A 39 1.98 0.01 -8.91
N LEU A 40 1.74 -1.26 -9.27
CA LEU A 40 1.25 -1.63 -10.60
C LEU A 40 -0.12 -1.02 -10.88
N LYS A 41 -1.06 -1.15 -9.94
CA LYS A 41 -2.41 -0.57 -10.07
C LYS A 41 -2.37 0.96 -10.19
N ASN A 42 -1.55 1.63 -9.39
CA ASN A 42 -1.38 3.07 -9.45
C ASN A 42 -0.80 3.52 -10.79
N HIS A 43 0.20 2.79 -11.30
CA HIS A 43 0.79 3.06 -12.60
C HIS A 43 -0.23 2.89 -13.74
N ASP A 44 -0.93 1.76 -13.79
CA ASP A 44 -1.93 1.47 -14.83
C ASP A 44 -3.05 2.51 -14.83
N ASN A 45 -3.53 2.90 -13.65
CA ASN A 45 -4.57 3.92 -13.52
C ASN A 45 -4.06 5.32 -13.89
N ALA A 46 -2.82 5.67 -13.56
CA ALA A 46 -2.21 6.92 -13.99
C ALA A 46 -2.06 6.99 -15.52
N VAL A 47 -1.64 5.89 -16.16
CA VAL A 47 -1.54 5.79 -17.62
C VAL A 47 -2.91 5.89 -18.27
N ALA A 48 -3.92 5.17 -17.75
CA ALA A 48 -5.28 5.22 -18.26
C ALA A 48 -5.88 6.63 -18.13
N LEU A 49 -5.70 7.28 -16.98
CA LEU A 49 -6.15 8.65 -16.74
C LEU A 49 -5.44 9.64 -17.68
N ALA A 50 -4.12 9.52 -17.85
CA ALA A 50 -3.36 10.35 -18.77
C ALA A 50 -3.82 10.18 -20.22
N LEU A 51 -4.13 8.95 -20.65
CA LEU A 51 -4.65 8.67 -21.98
C LEU A 51 -6.01 9.33 -22.20
N VAL A 52 -6.95 9.18 -21.26
CA VAL A 52 -8.29 9.80 -21.35
C VAL A 52 -8.19 11.33 -21.42
N LEU A 53 -7.35 11.93 -20.56
CA LEU A 53 -7.13 13.38 -20.54
C LEU A 53 -6.35 13.91 -21.75
N GLY A 54 -5.60 13.05 -22.45
CA GLY A 54 -4.92 13.42 -23.69
C GLY A 54 -5.84 13.35 -24.91
N LEU A 55 -6.84 12.45 -24.90
CA LEU A 55 -7.80 12.25 -25.99
C LEU A 55 -8.93 13.28 -25.96
N GLU A 56 -9.52 13.50 -24.79
CA GLU A 56 -10.41 14.64 -24.57
C GLU A 56 -9.51 15.87 -24.43
N LYS A 57 -9.82 17.03 -25.03
CA LYS A 57 -9.15 18.29 -24.66
C LYS A 57 -9.88 18.84 -23.44
N PRO A 58 -9.54 18.44 -22.20
CA PRO A 58 -10.43 18.63 -21.08
C PRO A 58 -10.10 19.99 -20.47
N ASP A 59 -11.09 20.86 -20.34
CA ASP A 59 -10.92 22.09 -19.55
C ASP A 59 -10.60 21.72 -18.10
N ALA A 60 -9.86 22.59 -17.39
CA ALA A 60 -9.40 22.35 -16.02
C ALA A 60 -10.51 21.88 -15.06
N VAL A 61 -11.76 22.35 -15.27
CA VAL A 61 -12.93 21.95 -14.50
C VAL A 61 -13.31 20.48 -14.70
N LYS A 62 -13.26 19.97 -15.94
CA LYS A 62 -13.57 18.57 -16.25
C LYS A 62 -12.51 17.65 -15.66
N THR A 63 -11.24 18.01 -15.81
CA THR A 63 -10.11 17.29 -15.20
C THR A 63 -10.26 17.19 -13.69
N ALA A 64 -10.63 18.30 -13.03
CA ALA A 64 -10.87 18.31 -11.58
C ALA A 64 -12.05 17.41 -11.16
N LEU A 65 -13.12 17.35 -11.95
CA LEU A 65 -14.28 16.46 -11.68
C LEU A 65 -13.92 14.98 -11.82
N VAL A 66 -13.18 14.60 -12.86
CA VAL A 66 -12.71 13.21 -13.04
C VAL A 66 -11.81 12.81 -11.88
N VAL A 67 -10.84 13.66 -11.52
CA VAL A 67 -9.95 13.42 -10.37
C VAL A 67 -10.76 13.32 -9.07
N ALA A 68 -11.75 14.18 -8.86
CA ALA A 68 -12.63 14.10 -7.69
C ALA A 68 -13.38 12.77 -7.66
N SER A 69 -14.00 12.36 -8.77
CA SER A 69 -14.74 11.09 -8.83
C SER A 69 -13.86 9.86 -8.55
N LEU A 70 -12.62 9.87 -9.04
CA LEU A 70 -11.66 8.79 -8.81
C LEU A 70 -11.19 8.78 -7.35
N PHE A 71 -10.98 9.95 -6.76
CA PHE A 71 -10.56 10.10 -5.38
C PHE A 71 -11.70 9.72 -4.40
N ASP A 72 -12.93 10.10 -4.70
CA ASP A 72 -14.14 9.80 -3.91
C ASP A 72 -14.43 8.28 -3.84
N SER A 73 -13.75 7.46 -4.64
CA SER A 73 -13.76 5.99 -4.48
C SER A 73 -13.10 5.52 -3.18
N GLY A 74 -12.30 6.37 -2.52
CA GLY A 74 -11.64 6.07 -1.24
C GLY A 74 -10.43 5.14 -1.34
N HIS A 75 -9.91 4.88 -2.54
CA HIS A 75 -8.80 3.93 -2.75
C HIS A 75 -7.42 4.59 -2.90
N TYR A 76 -7.33 5.92 -2.86
CA TYR A 76 -6.10 6.65 -3.12
C TYR A 76 -5.72 7.54 -1.95
N GLU A 77 -4.42 7.52 -1.62
CA GLU A 77 -3.84 8.48 -0.68
C GLU A 77 -3.71 9.86 -1.33
N GLU A 78 -3.27 9.91 -2.60
CA GLU A 78 -3.15 11.13 -3.37
C GLU A 78 -3.43 10.90 -4.86
N ILE A 79 -4.09 11.87 -5.48
CA ILE A 79 -4.15 12.00 -6.95
C ILE A 79 -3.78 13.45 -7.30
N ARG A 80 -2.72 13.62 -8.10
CA ARG A 80 -2.22 14.93 -8.51
C ARG A 80 -2.01 14.99 -10.02
N ILE A 81 -2.44 16.08 -10.63
CA ILE A 81 -2.18 16.39 -12.04
C ILE A 81 -1.34 17.65 -12.13
N LEU A 82 -0.26 17.55 -12.88
CA LEU A 82 0.68 18.63 -13.14
C LEU A 82 0.53 19.10 -14.59
N ASP A 83 0.73 20.39 -14.82
CA ASP A 83 0.91 20.93 -16.17
C ASP A 83 2.31 20.56 -16.71
N PRO A 84 2.58 20.76 -18.02
CA PRO A 84 3.89 20.49 -18.60
C PRO A 84 5.05 21.30 -17.98
N GLN A 85 4.75 22.37 -17.25
CA GLN A 85 5.70 23.22 -16.54
C GLN A 85 5.92 22.77 -15.08
N GLY A 86 5.18 21.77 -14.61
CA GLY A 86 5.24 21.23 -13.26
C GLY A 86 4.31 21.92 -12.25
N ASN A 87 3.46 22.86 -12.66
CA ASN A 87 2.49 23.48 -11.77
C ASN A 87 1.30 22.55 -11.54
N THR A 88 0.77 22.56 -10.32
CA THR A 88 -0.38 21.71 -9.97
C THR A 88 -1.66 22.26 -10.58
N VAL A 89 -2.29 21.47 -11.46
CA VAL A 89 -3.60 21.77 -12.05
C VAL A 89 -4.72 21.37 -11.08
N THR A 90 -4.61 20.18 -10.50
CA THR A 90 -5.54 19.69 -9.48
C THR A 90 -4.83 18.68 -8.56
N GLN A 91 -5.20 18.67 -7.29
CA GLN A 91 -4.67 17.78 -6.28
C GLN A 91 -5.77 17.38 -5.30
N ARG A 92 -5.80 16.10 -4.95
CA ARG A 92 -6.63 15.52 -3.90
C ARG A 92 -5.75 14.63 -3.03
N THR A 93 -5.84 14.81 -1.73
CA THR A 93 -5.06 14.06 -0.74
C THR A 93 -6.00 13.64 0.39
N SER A 94 -5.87 12.39 0.81
CA SER A 94 -6.67 11.82 1.90
C SER A 94 -6.14 12.33 3.23
N ALA A 95 -7.05 12.64 4.16
CA ALA A 95 -6.66 12.91 5.53
C ALA A 95 -6.08 11.63 6.15
N PRO A 96 -5.08 11.72 7.04
CA PRO A 96 -4.58 10.55 7.76
C PRO A 96 -5.72 9.88 8.49
N GLU A 97 -6.07 8.65 8.09
CA GLU A 97 -7.13 7.91 8.75
C GLU A 97 -6.63 7.45 10.13
N ALA A 98 -7.52 7.49 11.13
CA ALA A 98 -7.21 6.98 12.46
C ALA A 98 -7.02 5.46 12.39
N ALA A 99 -5.77 5.02 12.21
CA ALA A 99 -5.45 3.62 12.12
C ALA A 99 -5.83 2.90 13.43
N GLN A 100 -6.72 1.91 13.33
CA GLN A 100 -7.06 1.01 14.44
C GLN A 100 -5.93 0.01 14.75
N THR A 101 -4.86 0.04 13.95
CA THR A 101 -3.70 -0.85 14.05
C THR A 101 -2.72 -0.35 15.11
N PRO A 102 -2.15 -1.23 15.95
CA PRO A 102 -1.12 -0.84 16.90
C PRO A 102 0.10 -0.19 16.22
N THR A 103 0.62 0.87 16.83
CA THR A 103 1.73 1.67 16.28
C THR A 103 3.02 0.87 16.10
N TRP A 104 3.32 -0.06 17.01
CA TRP A 104 4.50 -0.92 16.89
C TRP A 104 4.49 -1.75 15.60
N PHE A 105 3.31 -2.20 15.16
CA PHE A 105 3.16 -3.01 13.96
C PHE A 105 3.31 -2.14 12.72
N MET A 106 2.68 -0.97 12.69
CA MET A 106 2.83 0.00 11.59
C MET A 106 4.28 0.41 11.38
N ASN A 107 5.04 0.58 12.46
CA ASN A 107 6.47 0.93 12.38
C ASN A 107 7.35 -0.20 11.86
N TRP A 108 7.00 -1.46 12.14
CA TRP A 108 7.77 -2.63 11.68
C TRP A 108 7.39 -3.08 10.28
N MET A 109 6.15 -2.82 9.87
CA MET A 109 5.55 -3.25 8.60
C MET A 109 4.93 -2.07 7.85
N PRO A 110 5.70 -1.02 7.50
CA PRO A 110 5.17 0.07 6.68
C PRO A 110 4.87 -0.44 5.27
N ILE A 111 3.73 -0.07 4.68
CA ILE A 111 3.42 -0.37 3.28
C ILE A 111 3.64 0.91 2.49
N THR A 112 4.51 0.87 1.48
CA THR A 112 4.77 2.00 0.59
C THR A 112 4.38 1.62 -0.84
N ALA A 113 3.53 2.43 -1.47
CA ALA A 113 3.09 2.28 -2.85
C ALA A 113 3.89 3.17 -3.80
#